data_AF-B0N2C1-F1
#
_entry.id   AF-B0N2C1-F1
#
_cell.length_a   1.000
_cell.length_b   1.000
_cell.length_c   1.000
_cell.angle_alpha   90.00
_cell.angle_beta   90.00
_cell.angle_gamma   90.00
#
_symmetry.space_group_name_H-M   'P 1'
#
loop_
_entity.id
_entity.type
_entity.pdbx_description
1 polymer ?
#
loop_
_entity_poly.entity_id
_entity_poly.type
_entity_poly.pdbx_seq_one_letter_code
_entity_poly.pdbx_strand_id
1 'polypeptide(L)'
;MEPRYISKQENELLIGGMINQGFGVGIAANTSFLKEFDLKVIPLKLKKDYRVIYLVYNKVDYISAAAENFINYIAINKINL
;
A
#
# COMPACT_ATOMS: atom_id res chain seq x y z
N MET A 1 -28.46 -2.41 7.17
CA MET A 1 -28.30 -1.07 6.54
C MET A 1 -27.06 -1.17 5.68
N GLU A 2 -27.17 -0.91 4.38
CA GLU A 2 -26.05 -1.05 3.44
C GLU A 2 -25.10 0.15 3.51
N PRO A 3 -23.78 -0.04 3.35
CA PRO A 3 -22.83 1.06 3.35
C PRO A 3 -23.08 1.99 2.15
N ARG A 4 -23.10 3.29 2.41
CA ARG A 4 -23.21 4.33 1.38
C ARG A 4 -21.82 4.71 0.89
N TYR A 5 -21.57 4.51 -0.40
CA TYR A 5 -20.36 4.97 -1.05
C TYR A 5 -20.36 6.50 -1.21
N ILE A 6 -19.29 7.16 -0.78
CA ILE A 6 -19.12 8.62 -0.85
C ILE A 6 -18.25 9.00 -2.06
N SER A 7 -17.01 8.53 -2.09
CA SER A 7 -16.04 8.85 -3.14
C SER A 7 -14.89 7.83 -3.17
N LYS A 8 -14.13 7.84 -4.28
CA LYS A 8 -12.86 7.13 -4.43
C LYS A 8 -11.76 8.18 -4.49
N GLN A 9 -10.69 7.92 -3.76
CA GLN A 9 -9.50 8.76 -3.73
C GLN A 9 -8.32 8.03 -4.37
N GLU A 10 -7.31 8.79 -4.79
CA GLU A 10 -6.17 8.25 -5.53
C GLU A 10 -5.12 7.59 -4.64
N ASN A 11 -4.99 8.04 -3.39
CA ASN A 11 -3.95 7.59 -2.47
C ASN A 11 -4.39 7.67 -1.00
N GLU A 12 -3.59 7.07 -0.12
CA GLU A 12 -3.84 7.00 1.31
C GLU A 12 -3.82 8.35 2.01
N LEU A 13 -3.06 9.34 1.53
CA LEU A 13 -3.03 10.70 2.09
C LEU A 13 -4.38 11.39 1.96
N LEU A 14 -4.99 11.32 0.77
CA LEU A 14 -6.31 11.91 0.51
C LEU A 14 -7.40 11.19 1.33
N ILE A 15 -7.33 9.86 1.41
CA ILE A 15 -8.26 9.07 2.23
C ILE A 15 -8.13 9.46 3.70
N GLY A 16 -6.90 9.49 4.22
CA GLY A 16 -6.61 9.85 5.61
C GLY A 16 -7.10 11.26 5.95
N GLY A 17 -6.82 12.23 5.08
CA GLY A 17 -7.29 13.61 5.25
C GLY A 17 -8.82 13.73 5.31
N MET A 18 -9.55 13.02 4.43
CA MET A 18 -11.01 13.01 4.46
C MET A 18 -11.57 12.38 5.74
N ILE A 19 -11.03 11.25 6.19
CA ILE A 19 -11.47 10.61 7.43
C ILE A 19 -11.19 11.53 8.63
N ASN A 20 -10.00 12.15 8.66
CA ASN A 20 -9.61 13.07 9.72
C ASN A 20 -10.52 14.32 9.79
N GLN A 21 -11.09 14.73 8.66
CA GLN A 21 -12.10 15.80 8.59
C GLN A 21 -13.54 15.33 8.90
N GLY A 22 -13.74 14.05 9.23
CA GLY A 22 -15.04 13.53 9.66
C GLY A 22 -15.96 13.05 8.54
N PHE A 23 -15.44 12.82 7.32
CA PHE A 23 -16.26 12.35 6.19
C PHE A 23 -16.75 10.90 6.34
N GLY A 24 -16.24 10.13 7.32
CA GLY A 24 -16.72 8.78 7.64
C GLY A 24 -15.58 7.77 7.81
N VAL A 25 -15.72 6.61 7.17
CA VAL A 25 -14.73 5.52 7.20
C VAL A 25 -14.17 5.27 5.80
N GLY A 26 -12.90 4.87 5.72
CA GLY A 26 -12.26 4.50 4.45
C GLY A 26 -11.52 3.18 4.55
N ILE A 27 -11.35 2.53 3.40
CA ILE A 27 -10.56 1.31 3.25
C ILE A 27 -9.31 1.68 2.46
N ALA A 28 -8.14 1.45 3.05
CA ALA A 28 -6.84 1.78 2.49
C ALA A 28 -5.81 0.72 2.88
N ALA A 29 -4.72 0.62 2.12
CA ALA A 29 -3.57 -0.15 2.58
C ALA A 29 -2.96 0.53 3.82
N ASN A 30 -2.49 -0.28 4.77
CA ASN A 30 -1.84 0.26 5.98
C ASN A 30 -0.40 0.69 5.65
N THR A 31 -0.25 1.90 5.14
CA THR A 31 1.04 2.50 4.77
C THR A 31 1.48 3.55 5.78
N SER A 32 2.75 3.97 5.72
CA SER A 32 3.28 5.02 6.61
C SER A 32 2.61 6.38 6.44
N PHE A 33 2.03 6.66 5.27
CA PHE A 33 1.30 7.92 4.99
C PHE A 33 0.11 8.13 5.94
N LEU A 34 -0.55 7.07 6.38
CA LEU A 34 -1.68 7.18 7.30
C LEU A 34 -1.26 7.59 8.71
N LYS A 35 0.03 7.45 9.06
CA LYS A 35 0.56 7.83 10.38
C LYS A 35 0.64 9.34 10.57
N GLU A 36 0.47 10.13 9.51
CA GLU A 36 0.41 11.59 9.57
C GLU A 36 -0.90 12.10 10.20
N PHE A 37 -1.91 11.23 10.34
CA PHE A 37 -3.24 11.56 10.84
C PHE A 37 -3.54 10.80 12.14
N ASP A 38 -4.32 11.39 13.03
CA ASP A 38 -4.80 10.74 14.26
C ASP A 38 -6.01 9.86 13.97
N LEU A 39 -5.77 8.73 13.29
CA LEU A 39 -6.83 7.82 12.82
C LEU A 39 -6.92 6.56 13.68
N LYS A 40 -8.15 6.16 13.98
CA LYS A 40 -8.42 4.82 14.54
C LYS A 40 -8.42 3.79 13.42
N VAL A 41 -7.51 2.83 13.51
CA VAL A 41 -7.36 1.74 12.53
C VAL A 41 -8.14 0.51 12.98
N ILE A 42 -9.00 -0.01 12.10
CA ILE A 42 -9.73 -1.28 12.30
C ILE A 42 -9.10 -2.35 11.38
N PRO A 43 -8.47 -3.40 11.93
CA PRO A 43 -7.84 -4.43 11.11
C PRO A 43 -8.90 -5.29 10.41
N LEU A 44 -8.79 -5.44 9.08
CA LEU A 44 -9.62 -6.35 8.30
C LEU A 44 -9.01 -7.76 8.30
N LYS A 45 -9.83 -8.77 8.58
CA LYS A 45 -9.43 -10.18 8.43
C LYS A 45 -9.43 -10.57 6.95
N LEU A 46 -8.30 -10.36 6.29
CA LEU A 46 -8.10 -10.74 4.88
C LEU A 46 -7.31 -12.06 4.81
N LYS A 47 -7.50 -12.84 3.74
CA LYS A 47 -6.61 -13.98 3.45
C LYS A 47 -5.19 -13.46 3.20
N LYS A 48 -4.19 -14.31 3.46
CA LYS A 48 -2.77 -13.93 3.40
C LYS A 48 -2.32 -13.36 2.05
N ASP A 49 -3.02 -13.71 0.97
CA ASP A 49 -2.58 -13.45 -0.41
C ASP A 49 -3.32 -12.28 -1.10
N TYR A 50 -4.03 -11.42 -0.36
CA TYR A 50 -4.76 -10.30 -0.96
C TYR A 50 -3.87 -9.17 -1.50
N ARG A 51 -2.61 -9.05 -1.03
CA ARG A 51 -1.67 -8.03 -1.48
C ARG A 51 -0.37 -8.70 -1.93
N VAL A 52 -0.12 -8.67 -3.24
CA VAL A 52 1.13 -9.14 -3.84
C VAL A 52 1.88 -7.94 -4.40
N ILE A 53 3.12 -7.76 -3.97
CA ILE A 53 4.01 -6.70 -4.46
C ILE A 53 4.99 -7.35 -5.44
N TYR A 54 5.05 -6.83 -6.65
CA TYR A 54 5.92 -7.33 -7.71
C TYR A 54 7.12 -6.42 -7.89
N LEU A 55 8.31 -7.01 -7.99
CA LEU A 55 9.48 -6.35 -8.56
C LEU A 55 9.51 -6.66 -10.06
N VAL A 56 9.43 -5.63 -10.89
CA VAL A 56 9.35 -5.77 -12.35
C VAL A 56 10.54 -5.04 -12.98
N TYR A 57 11.22 -5.70 -13.91
CA TYR A 57 12.32 -5.13 -14.69
C TYR A 57 12.31 -5.70 -16.11
N ASN A 58 12.87 -4.95 -17.07
CA ASN A 58 13.02 -5.44 -18.43
C ASN A 58 14.30 -6.27 -18.53
N LYS A 59 14.16 -7.55 -18.90
CA LYS A 59 15.30 -8.46 -19.10
C LYS A 59 16.07 -8.23 -20.40
N VAL A 60 15.51 -7.46 -21.33
CA VAL A 60 16.12 -7.18 -22.65
C VAL A 60 17.05 -5.97 -22.56
N ASP A 61 16.75 -5.03 -21.67
CA ASP A 61 17.56 -3.85 -21.46
C ASP A 61 18.78 -4.17 -20.58
N TYR A 62 19.84 -3.37 -20.74
CA TYR A 62 21.01 -3.47 -19.87
C TYR A 62 20.61 -3.19 -18.41
N ILE A 63 20.96 -4.11 -17.52
CA ILE A 63 20.83 -3.96 -16.07
C ILE A 63 22.24 -3.83 -15.51
N SER A 64 22.49 -2.78 -14.73
CA SER A 64 23.79 -2.63 -14.08
C SER A 64 23.99 -3.69 -13.01
N ALA A 65 25.24 -4.05 -12.72
CA ALA A 65 25.56 -4.98 -11.63
C ALA A 65 24.98 -4.51 -10.27
N ALA A 66 24.89 -3.19 -10.05
CA ALA A 66 24.26 -2.64 -8.87
C ALA A 66 22.75 -2.94 -8.81
N ALA A 67 22.03 -2.81 -9.93
CA ALA A 67 20.62 -3.14 -10.02
C ALA A 67 20.37 -4.65 -9.89
N GLU A 68 21.22 -5.51 -10.46
CA GLU A 68 21.14 -6.97 -10.26
C GLU A 68 21.34 -7.35 -8.80
N ASN A 69 22.35 -6.78 -8.13
CA ASN A 69 22.59 -7.01 -6.70
C ASN A 69 21.39 -6.58 -5.86
N PHE A 70 20.75 -5.46 -6.20
CA PHE A 70 19.55 -5.00 -5.54
C PHE A 70 18.37 -5.96 -5.76
N ILE A 71 18.11 -6.39 -7.01
CA ILE A 71 17.05 -7.35 -7.35
C ILE A 71 17.24 -8.65 -6.54
N ASN A 72 18.47 -9.17 -6.50
CA ASN A 72 18.82 -10.37 -5.73
C ASN A 72 18.59 -10.17 -4.24
N TYR A 73 18.98 -9.02 -3.69
CA TYR A 73 18.75 -8.68 -2.30
C TYR A 73 17.25 -8.68 -1.95
N ILE A 74 16.40 -8.05 -2.77
CA ILE A 74 14.95 -8.02 -2.56
C ILE A 74 14.35 -9.44 -2.64
N ALA A 75 14.77 -10.24 -3.63
CA ALA A 75 14.27 -11.59 -3.85
C ALA A 75 14.59 -12.54 -2.68
N ILE A 76 15.81 -12.44 -2.11
CA ILE A 76 16.26 -13.28 -0.99
C ILE A 76 15.53 -12.88 0.30
N ASN A 77 15.45 -11.58 0.58
CA ASN A 77 14.99 -11.10 1.88
C ASN A 77 13.46 -11.05 2.02
N LYS A 78 12.69 -11.35 0.95
CA LYS A 78 11.22 -11.33 0.91
C LYS A 78 10.66 -10.15 1.73
N ILE A 79 11.08 -8.94 1.34
CA ILE A 79 10.75 -7.75 2.13
C ILE A 79 9.23 -7.66 2.27
N ASN A 80 8.76 -7.73 3.52
CA ASN A 80 7.38 -7.42 3.87
C ASN A 80 7.26 -5.89 3.87
N LEU A 81 6.91 -5.34 2.71
CA LEU A 81 6.58 -3.91 2.52
C LEU A 81 5.13 -3.63 2.89
#